data_AF-A0A954HJV5-F1
#
_entry.id   AF-A0A954HJV5-F1
#
_cell.length_a   1.000
_cell.length_b   1.000
_cell.length_c   1.000
_cell.angle_alpha   90.00
_cell.angle_beta   90.00
_cell.angle_gamma   90.00
#
_symmetry.space_group_name_H-M   'P 1'
#
loop_
_entity.id
_entity.type
_entity.pdbx_description
1 polymer ?
#
loop_
_entity_poly.entity_id
_entity_poly.type
_entity_poly.pdbx_seq_one_letter_code
_entity_poly.pdbx_strand_id
1 'polypeptide(L)' 'FRYATEYEVQNRRTGGKRKMKTLVIFLGKLLEDHPITHTEHLGSEWFPWNPPHSIQQRAIDPVLADAAQYLNTLSQD' A
#
# COMPACT_ATOMS: atom_id res chain seq x y z
N PHE A 1 -3.13 -12.14 -3.64
CA PHE A 1 -3.57 -10.74 -3.55
C PHE A 1 -2.90 -9.89 -4.61
N ARG A 2 -3.65 -9.08 -5.36
CA ARG A 2 -3.14 -8.07 -6.29
C ARG A 2 -4.12 -6.91 -6.33
N TYR A 3 -3.72 -5.77 -5.81
CA TYR A 3 -4.51 -4.54 -5.89
C TYR A 3 -3.99 -3.66 -7.03
N ALA A 4 -4.89 -3.13 -7.85
CA ALA A 4 -4.54 -2.21 -8.92
C ALA A 4 -5.48 -1.01 -8.93
N THR A 5 -4.91 0.19 -9.04
CA THR A 5 -5.66 1.44 -9.11
C THR A 5 -5.00 2.41 -10.07
N GLU A 6 -5.78 3.35 -10.60
CA GLU A 6 -5.30 4.41 -11.47
C GLU A 6 -5.69 5.77 -10.89
N TYR A 7 -4.75 6.71 -10.90
CA TYR A 7 -5.00 8.06 -10.42
C TYR A 7 -4.15 9.09 -11.17
N GLU A 8 -4.70 10.29 -11.29
CA GLU A 8 -3.99 11.40 -11.92
C GLU A 8 -2.95 12.00 -10.97
N VAL A 9 -1.73 12.14 -11.47
CA VAL A 9 -0.64 12.84 -10.78
C VAL A 9 -0.24 14.08 -11.54
N GLN A 10 0.13 15.11 -10.80
CA GLN A 10 0.77 16.31 -11.34
C GLN A 10 2.21 16.34 -10.85
N ASN A 11 3.17 16.38 -11.76
CA ASN A 11 4.59 16.44 -11.41
C ASN A 11 5.20 17.76 -11.89
N ARG A 12 5.96 18.42 -11.03
CA ARG A 12 6.69 19.65 -11.37
C ARG A 12 7.69 19.41 -12.51
N ARG A 13 8.32 18.22 -12.54
CA ARG A 13 9.26 17.80 -13.60
C ARG A 13 8.59 17.68 -14.99
N THR A 14 7.27 17.48 -15.04
CA THR A 14 6.51 17.41 -16.31
C THR A 14 5.87 18.75 -16.69
N GLY A 15 6.33 19.86 -16.10
CA GLY A 15 5.77 21.18 -16.35
C GLY A 15 4.32 21.32 -15.87
N GLY A 16 3.94 20.59 -14.81
CA GLY A 16 2.58 20.65 -14.27
C GLY A 16 1.52 19.94 -15.11
N LYS A 17 1.90 19.21 -16.17
CA LYS A 17 0.96 18.38 -16.93
C LYS A 17 0.44 17.24 -16.06
N ARG A 18 -0.89 17.03 -16.05
CA ARG A 18 -1.54 15.87 -15.43
C ARG A 18 -1.22 14.62 -16.25
N LYS A 19 -0.91 13.53 -15.56
CA LYS A 19 -0.66 12.23 -16.17
C LYS A 19 -1.40 11.15 -15.40
N MET A 20 -1.92 10.16 -16.10
CA MET A 20 -2.45 8.96 -15.46
C MET A 20 -1.29 8.11 -14.95
N LYS A 21 -1.40 7.65 -13.71
CA LYS A 21 -0.46 6.72 -13.09
C LYS A 21 -1.22 5.48 -12.66
N THR A 22 -0.75 4.32 -13.09
CA THR A 22 -1.21 3.02 -12.60
C THR A 22 -0.33 2.61 -11.40
N LEU A 23 -0.96 2.22 -10.30
CA LEU A 23 -0.31 1.66 -9.11
C LEU A 23 -0.79 0.22 -8.93
N VAL A 24 0.16 -0.70 -8.85
CA VAL A 24 -0.09 -2.12 -8.57
C VAL A 24 0.63 -2.48 -7.29
N ILE A 25 -0.10 -3.05 -6.32
CA ILE A 25 0.42 -3.45 -5.02
C ILE A 25 0.17 -4.95 -4.82
N PHE A 26 1.17 -5.60 -4.25
CA PHE A 26 1.13 -7.00 -3.84
C PHE A 26 1.28 -7.07 -2.32
N LEU A 27 0.68 -8.11 -1.74
CA LEU A 27 0.82 -8.43 -0.32
C LEU A 27 1.77 -9.61 -0.19
N GLY A 28 2.84 -9.42 0.57
CA GLY A 28 3.80 -10.46 0.91
C GLY A 28 3.67 -10.86 2.37
N LYS A 29 3.82 -12.16 2.66
CA LYS A 29 4.00 -12.66 4.01
C LYS A 29 5.48 -12.83 4.27
N LEU A 30 5.97 -12.18 5.31
CA LEU A 30 7.33 -12.37 5.78
C LEU A 30 7.41 -13.72 6.53
N LEU A 31 8.39 -14.56 6.19
CA LEU A 31 8.57 -15.88 6.83
C LEU A 31 9.42 -15.79 8.11
N GLU A 32 10.30 -14.80 8.15
CA GLU A 32 11.20 -14.49 9.27
C GLU A 32 11.56 -13.01 9.26
N ASP A 33 11.81 -12.44 10.43
CA ASP A 33 12.14 -11.01 10.53
C ASP A 33 13.50 -10.70 9.89
N HIS A 34 13.53 -9.62 9.12
CA HIS A 34 14.75 -9.11 8.50
C HIS A 34 14.97 -7.64 8.87
N PRO A 35 16.23 -7.22 9.12
CA PRO A 35 16.53 -5.83 9.38
C PRO A 35 16.25 -4.96 8.16
N ILE A 36 15.50 -3.87 8.36
CA ILE A 36 15.16 -2.94 7.28
C ILE A 36 16.22 -1.83 7.25
N THR A 37 16.92 -1.72 6.12
CA THR A 37 17.84 -0.60 5.86
C THR A 37 17.12 0.47 5.04
N HIS A 38 17.01 1.68 5.58
CA HIS A 38 16.30 2.78 4.93
C HIS A 38 17.24 3.64 4.07
N THR A 39 16.89 3.81 2.79
CA THR A 39 17.60 4.71 1.86
C THR A 39 16.73 5.87 1.36
N GLU A 40 15.41 5.71 1.34
CA GLU A 40 14.47 6.70 0.81
C GLU A 40 13.63 7.41 1.90
N HIS A 41 13.43 6.76 3.05
CA HIS A 41 12.60 7.23 4.14
C HIS A 41 13.38 7.31 5.46
N LEU A 42 12.86 8.04 6.44
CA LEU A 42 13.53 8.22 7.74
C LEU A 42 13.43 6.98 8.64
N GLY A 43 12.46 6.10 8.41
CA GLY A 43 12.22 4.93 9.24
C GLY A 43 11.00 4.11 8.83
N SER A 44 10.78 3.00 9.51
CA SER A 44 9.56 2.19 9.45
C SER A 44 9.29 1.53 10.80
N GLU A 45 8.04 1.20 11.07
CA GLU A 45 7.64 0.40 12.22
C GLU A 45 6.58 -0.62 11.84
N TRP A 46 6.56 -1.75 12.56
CA TRP A 46 5.43 -2.66 12.56
C TRP A 46 4.33 -2.11 13.45
N PHE A 47 3.08 -2.23 13.01
CA PHE A 47 1.92 -1.89 13.81
C PHE A 47 0.94 -3.06 13.87
N PRO A 48 0.12 -3.17 14.94
CA PRO A 48 -0.89 -4.21 15.03
C PRO A 48 -1.88 -4.16 13.86
N TRP A 49 -2.19 -5.33 13.29
CA TRP A 49 -3.21 -5.46 12.27
C TRP A 49 -4.60 -5.35 12.90
N ASN A 50 -5.31 -4.24 12.64
CA ASN A 50 -6.62 -3.93 13.22
C ASN A 50 -7.44 -3.04 12.26
N PRO A 51 -7.96 -3.59 11.16
CA PRO A 51 -8.79 -2.83 10.23
C PRO A 51 -10.13 -2.42 10.88
N PRO A 52 -10.73 -1.27 10.51
CA PRO A 52 -10.29 -0.36 9.45
C PRO A 52 -9.12 0.53 9.89
N HIS A 53 -8.18 0.74 8.97
CA HIS A 53 -7.05 1.65 9.15
C HIS A 53 -7.37 3.03 8.58
N SER A 54 -6.81 4.09 9.19
CA SER A 54 -6.92 5.48 8.75
C SER A 54 -5.54 6.14 8.77
N ILE A 55 -4.75 5.90 7.72
CA ILE A 55 -3.37 6.37 7.55
C ILE A 55 -3.31 7.41 6.44
N GLN A 56 -3.82 7.08 5.25
CA GLN A 56 -3.87 7.99 4.11
C GLN A 56 -5.00 7.58 3.16
N GLN A 57 -6.02 8.43 3.09
CA GLN A 57 -7.31 8.16 2.46
C GLN A 57 -7.26 7.76 0.98
N ARG A 58 -6.22 8.17 0.24
CA ARG A 58 -6.20 8.04 -1.23
C ARG A 58 -5.55 6.76 -1.74
N ALA A 59 -4.39 6.38 -1.22
CA ALA A 59 -3.65 5.21 -1.71
C ALA A 59 -3.54 4.11 -0.66
N ILE A 60 -3.28 4.45 0.61
CA ILE A 60 -3.04 3.43 1.65
C ILE A 60 -4.34 2.82 2.16
N ASP A 61 -5.29 3.64 2.61
CA ASP A 61 -6.51 3.12 3.26
C ASP A 61 -7.33 2.18 2.35
N PRO A 62 -7.51 2.48 1.03
CA PRO A 62 -8.20 1.56 0.13
C PRO A 62 -7.50 0.21 -0.04
N VAL A 63 -6.16 0.21 -0.10
CA VAL A 63 -5.35 -1.02 -0.24
C VAL A 63 -5.49 -1.88 1.01
N LEU A 64 -5.44 -1.27 2.20
CA LEU A 64 -5.58 -1.98 3.47
C LEU A 64 -6.99 -2.56 3.64
N ALA A 65 -8.03 -1.85 3.17
CA ALA A 65 -9.39 -2.37 3.15
C ALA A 65 -9.53 -3.60 2.25
N ASP A 66 -8.99 -3.56 1.03
CA ASP A 66 -8.99 -4.71 0.10
C ASP A 66 -8.16 -5.88 0.65
N ALA A 67 -7.01 -5.60 1.27
CA ALA A 67 -6.18 -6.60 1.92
C ALA A 67 -6.92 -7.28 3.08
N ALA A 68 -7.69 -6.53 3.89
CA ALA A 68 -8.50 -7.10 4.95
C ALA A 68 -9.58 -8.06 4.41
N GLN A 69 -10.26 -7.68 3.33
CA GLN A 69 -11.22 -8.56 2.66
C GLN A 69 -10.54 -9.85 2.17
N TYR A 70 -9.42 -9.72 1.48
CA TYR A 70 -8.66 -10.87 0.99
C TYR A 70 -8.18 -11.80 2.12
N LEU A 71 -7.62 -11.26 3.20
CA LEU A 71 -7.15 -12.06 4.34
C LEU A 71 -8.30 -12.77 5.06
N ASN A 72 -9.49 -12.16 5.11
CA ASN A 72 -10.69 -12.81 5.64
C ASN A 72 -11.11 -14.00 4.78
N THR A 73 -10.97 -13.92 3.45
CA THR A 73 -11.28 -15.07 2.57
C THR A 73 -10.34 -16.25 2.81
N LEU A 74 -9.04 -15.98 3.03
CA LEU A 74 -8.05 -17.03 3.33
C LEU A 74 -8.22 -17.70 4.70
N SER A 75 -8.93 -17.06 5.63
CA SER A 75 -9.13 -17.57 6.99
C SER A 75 -10.38 -18.44 7.14
N GLN A 76 -11.18 -18.56 6.07
CA GLN A 76 -12.40 -19.38 6.02
C GLN A 76 -12.19 -20.72 5.29
N ASP A 77 -10.96 -20.98 4.82
CA ASP A 77 -10.49 -22.23 4.23
C ASP A 77 -9.58 -22.99 5.21
#